data_AF-A0A968MVA0-F1
#
_entry.id   AF-A0A968MVA0-F1
#
_cell.length_a   1.000
_cell.length_b   1.000
_cell.length_c   1.000
_cell.angle_alpha   90.00
_cell.angle_beta   90.00
_cell.angle_gamma   90.00
#
_symmetry.space_group_name_H-M   'P 1'
#
loop_
_entity.id
_entity.type
_entity.pdbx_description
1 polymer ?
#
loop_
_entity_poly.entity_id
_entity_poly.type
_entity_poly.pdbx_seq_one_letter_code
_entity_poly.pdbx_strand_id
1 'polypeptide(L)'
;MKKLLTIIFFLAFILEIQAQEVNNFMNQKPIVSPEIGAKEVTFRLMAPNADTVKINGGFTPTVKMKTSFGEMDVPSSVNLTKDEKGLWSITLPLPEPELYTYSFIVDGVSVFDPANILCNATVPTI
;
A
#
# COMPACT_ATOMS: atom_id res chain seq x y z
N MET A 1 52.45 14.33 15.41
CA MET A 1 51.78 14.08 14.11
C MET A 1 51.17 12.68 14.01
N LYS A 2 51.92 11.60 14.28
CA LYS A 2 51.41 10.21 14.19
C LYS A 2 50.19 9.94 15.08
N LYS A 3 50.19 10.42 16.33
CA LYS A 3 49.06 10.27 17.28
C LYS A 3 47.78 11.01 16.85
N LEU A 4 47.93 12.14 16.16
CA LEU A 4 46.80 12.92 15.63
C LEU A 4 46.15 12.19 14.44
N LEU A 5 46.99 11.59 13.58
CA LEU A 5 46.53 10.77 12.45
C LEU A 5 45.75 9.53 12.92
N THR A 6 46.20 8.88 14.01
CA THR A 6 45.51 7.71 14.59
C THR A 6 44.14 8.06 15.17
N ILE A 7 44.00 9.23 15.80
CA ILE A 7 42.72 9.70 16.36
C ILE A 7 41.73 10.01 15.24
N ILE A 8 42.17 10.66 14.16
CA ILE A 8 41.32 10.97 13.01
C ILE A 8 40.82 9.69 12.32
N PHE A 9 41.70 8.67 12.22
CA PHE A 9 41.33 7.38 11.64
C PHE A 9 40.29 6.63 12.49
N PHE A 10 40.36 6.74 13.82
CA PHE A 10 39.37 6.16 14.72
C PHE A 10 38.03 6.92 14.72
N LEU A 11 38.07 8.25 14.57
CA LEU A 11 36.88 9.09 14.52
C LEU A 11 36.07 8.91 13.23
N ALA A 12 36.75 8.59 12.12
CA ALA A 12 36.11 8.29 10.84
C ALA A 12 35.31 6.98 10.86
N PHE A 13 35.67 6.02 11.72
CA PHE A 13 34.96 4.75 11.87
C PHE A 13 33.64 4.87 12.66
N ILE A 14 33.48 5.93 13.46
CA ILE A 14 32.27 6.18 14.27
C ILE A 14 31.20 6.91 13.44
N LEU A 15 31.58 7.47 12.29
CA LEU A 15 30.68 8.16 11.36
C LEU A 15 30.12 7.24 10.27
N GLU A 16 30.28 5.91 10.39
CA GLU A 16 29.46 4.96 9.63
C GLU A 16 28.01 5.01 10.12
N ILE A 17 27.33 6.02 9.57
CA ILE A 17 25.91 6.25 9.43
C ILE A 17 25.11 4.95 9.67
N GLN A 18 24.60 4.80 10.89
CA GLN A 18 23.39 4.02 11.11
C GLN A 18 22.22 4.86 10.61
N ALA A 19 22.07 4.98 9.29
CA ALA A 19 20.79 5.33 8.66
C ALA A 19 19.89 4.08 8.67
N GLN A 20 19.75 3.45 9.84
CA GLN A 20 18.76 2.42 10.03
C GLN A 20 17.42 3.13 10.16
N GLU A 21 16.67 3.11 9.06
CA GLU A 21 15.25 3.44 9.10
C GLU A 21 14.60 2.63 10.21
N VAL A 22 13.96 3.33 11.15
CA VAL A 22 13.12 2.74 12.17
C VAL A 22 11.82 2.27 11.51
N ASN A 23 11.93 1.23 10.69
CA ASN A 23 10.77 0.61 10.02
C ASN A 23 9.85 -0.11 11.01
N ASN A 24 10.20 -0.12 12.32
CA ASN A 24 9.51 -0.91 13.32
C ASN A 24 9.54 -0.31 14.74
N PHE A 25 9.28 0.99 14.87
CA PHE A 25 9.30 1.73 16.16
C PHE A 25 8.37 1.14 17.24
N MET A 26 7.47 0.21 16.88
CA MET A 26 6.44 -0.35 17.76
C MET A 26 6.31 -1.88 17.72
N ASN A 27 7.27 -2.62 17.15
CA ASN A 27 7.17 -4.08 16.96
C ASN A 27 5.88 -4.53 16.21
N GLN A 28 5.26 -3.61 15.46
CA GLN A 28 4.07 -3.92 14.69
C GLN A 28 4.48 -4.64 13.42
N LYS A 29 3.87 -5.81 13.15
CA LYS A 29 4.13 -6.51 11.90
C LYS A 29 3.85 -5.52 10.75
N PRO A 30 4.82 -5.26 9.86
CA PRO A 30 4.62 -4.32 8.77
C PRO A 30 3.41 -4.77 7.96
N ILE A 31 2.48 -3.85 7.73
CA ILE A 31 1.29 -4.12 6.95
C ILE A 31 1.75 -4.21 5.50
N VAL A 32 1.64 -5.41 4.94
CA VAL A 32 1.94 -5.64 3.52
C VAL A 32 0.66 -5.46 2.73
N SER A 33 0.67 -4.51 1.80
CA SER A 33 -0.39 -4.25 0.84
C SER A 33 0.24 -3.71 -0.46
N PRO A 34 -0.13 -4.24 -1.63
CA PRO A 34 -0.95 -5.44 -1.83
C PRO A 34 -0.13 -6.71 -1.51
N GLU A 35 -0.74 -7.69 -0.85
CA GLU A 35 -0.16 -9.03 -0.73
C GLU A 35 -0.66 -9.91 -1.87
N ILE A 36 0.25 -10.28 -2.78
CA ILE A 36 -0.04 -11.10 -3.96
C ILE A 36 0.21 -12.57 -3.62
N GLY A 37 -0.85 -13.36 -3.59
CA GLY A 37 -0.80 -14.82 -3.46
C GLY A 37 -0.81 -15.51 -4.83
N ALA A 38 -0.95 -16.84 -4.84
CA ALA A 38 -0.95 -17.63 -6.08
C ALA A 38 -2.22 -17.45 -6.94
N LYS A 39 -3.35 -17.12 -6.31
CA LYS A 39 -4.67 -17.01 -6.96
C LYS A 39 -5.51 -15.82 -6.46
N GLU A 40 -4.99 -15.10 -5.49
CA GLU A 40 -5.70 -14.01 -4.84
C GLU A 40 -4.73 -12.88 -4.47
N VAL A 41 -5.28 -11.68 -4.37
CA VAL A 41 -4.58 -10.50 -3.92
C VAL A 41 -5.32 -9.92 -2.72
N THR A 42 -4.58 -9.62 -1.66
CA THR A 42 -5.15 -9.03 -0.44
C THR A 42 -4.65 -7.61 -0.27
N PHE A 43 -5.58 -6.67 -0.22
CA PHE A 43 -5.29 -5.26 0.06
C PHE A 43 -5.55 -4.96 1.53
N ARG A 44 -4.69 -4.13 2.14
CA ARG A 44 -4.80 -3.78 3.55
C ARG A 44 -4.54 -2.29 3.79
N LEU A 45 -5.34 -1.67 4.64
CA LEU A 45 -5.18 -0.27 5.02
C LEU A 45 -5.44 -0.08 6.52
N MET A 46 -4.49 0.50 7.24
CA MET A 46 -4.69 0.88 8.65
C MET A 46 -5.44 2.21 8.72
N ALA A 47 -6.71 2.17 9.14
CA ALA A 47 -7.54 3.37 9.29
C ALA A 47 -8.54 3.16 10.45
N PRO A 48 -8.07 3.23 11.71
CA PRO A 48 -8.88 2.90 12.88
C PRO A 48 -10.06 3.86 13.11
N ASN A 49 -9.94 5.11 12.65
CA ASN A 49 -10.99 6.13 12.79
C ASN A 49 -11.88 6.26 11.57
N ALA A 50 -11.63 5.50 10.49
CA ALA A 50 -12.48 5.54 9.32
C ALA A 50 -13.79 4.79 9.58
N ASP A 51 -14.88 5.29 9.00
CA ASP A 51 -16.20 4.67 9.04
C ASP A 51 -16.41 3.77 7.82
N THR A 52 -15.86 4.16 6.67
CA THR A 52 -15.96 3.44 5.40
C THR A 52 -14.64 3.44 4.65
N VAL A 53 -14.24 2.26 4.17
CA VAL A 53 -13.12 2.13 3.24
C VAL A 53 -13.56 1.32 2.04
N LYS A 54 -13.28 1.83 0.85
CA LYS A 54 -13.48 1.13 -0.43
C LYS A 54 -12.19 1.09 -1.22
N ILE A 55 -12.09 0.17 -2.16
CA ILE A 55 -11.01 0.12 -3.14
C ILE A 55 -11.56 0.39 -4.54
N ASN A 56 -10.83 1.18 -5.30
CA ASN A 56 -11.10 1.46 -6.71
C ASN A 56 -9.84 1.11 -7.51
N GLY A 57 -10.01 0.47 -8.67
CA GLY A 57 -8.92 0.09 -9.55
C GLY A 57 -9.41 -0.60 -10.82
N GLY A 58 -8.52 -0.77 -11.80
CA GLY A 58 -8.86 -1.40 -13.10
C GLY A 58 -9.36 -2.85 -13.01
N PHE A 59 -9.17 -3.51 -11.86
CA PHE A 59 -9.66 -4.85 -11.56
C PHE A 59 -11.05 -4.88 -10.89
N THR A 60 -11.60 -3.72 -10.52
CA THR A 60 -12.91 -3.65 -9.88
C THR A 60 -14.04 -3.76 -10.92
N PRO A 61 -15.20 -4.37 -10.58
CA PRO A 61 -16.30 -4.50 -11.53
C PRO A 61 -16.78 -3.12 -11.97
N THR A 62 -17.16 -2.96 -13.25
CA THR A 62 -17.74 -1.71 -13.73
C THR A 62 -19.26 -1.70 -13.54
N VAL A 63 -19.81 -0.52 -13.26
CA VAL A 63 -21.25 -0.26 -13.20
C VAL A 63 -21.64 0.73 -14.29
N LYS A 64 -22.75 0.46 -14.96
CA LYS A 64 -23.32 1.38 -15.95
C LYS A 64 -23.95 2.57 -15.23
N MET A 65 -23.37 3.75 -15.41
CA MET A 65 -23.92 5.01 -14.92
C MET A 65 -24.44 5.85 -16.08
N LYS A 66 -25.63 6.43 -15.89
CA LYS A 66 -26.15 7.44 -16.82
C LYS A 66 -25.46 8.77 -16.56
N THR A 67 -24.68 9.21 -17.54
CA THR A 67 -24.05 10.54 -17.57
C THR A 67 -24.80 11.43 -18.55
N SER A 68 -24.51 12.73 -18.55
CA SER A 68 -25.00 13.69 -19.55
C SER A 68 -24.61 13.35 -21.00
N PHE A 69 -23.64 12.44 -21.18
CA PHE A 69 -23.17 11.96 -22.49
C PHE A 69 -23.72 10.57 -22.86
N GLY A 70 -24.59 9.98 -22.03
CA GLY A 70 -25.14 8.63 -22.22
C GLY A 70 -24.76 7.65 -21.11
N GLU A 71 -25.11 6.38 -21.30
CA GLU A 71 -24.69 5.30 -20.39
C GLU A 71 -23.21 5.00 -20.59
N MET A 72 -22.41 5.16 -19.52
CA MET A 72 -20.97 4.89 -19.49
C MET A 72 -20.67 3.84 -18.44
N ASP A 73 -19.76 2.92 -18.74
CA ASP A 73 -19.20 1.99 -17.77
C ASP A 73 -18.20 2.74 -16.86
N VAL A 74 -18.50 2.82 -15.57
CA VAL A 74 -17.66 3.49 -14.57
C VAL A 74 -17.13 2.44 -13.59
N PRO A 75 -15.86 2.49 -13.14
CA PRO A 75 -15.34 1.58 -12.13
C PRO A 75 -16.18 1.62 -10.85
N SER A 76 -16.66 0.46 -10.39
CA SER A 76 -17.38 0.35 -9.12
C SER A 76 -16.42 0.08 -7.98
N SER A 77 -16.39 0.95 -7.00
CA SER A 77 -15.59 0.73 -5.79
C SER A 77 -16.13 -0.46 -4.98
N VAL A 78 -15.24 -1.27 -4.40
CA VAL A 78 -15.59 -2.44 -3.54
C VAL A 78 -15.30 -2.12 -2.08
N ASN A 79 -16.24 -2.41 -1.16
CA ASN A 79 -16.06 -2.13 0.27
C ASN A 79 -15.05 -3.10 0.92
N LEU A 80 -14.19 -2.57 1.80
CA LEU A 80 -13.31 -3.36 2.66
C LEU A 80 -14.02 -3.73 3.97
N THR A 81 -13.47 -4.73 4.67
CA THR A 81 -13.93 -5.12 6.01
C THR A 81 -12.92 -4.66 7.06
N LYS A 82 -13.39 -4.00 8.13
CA LYS A 82 -12.58 -3.54 9.27
C LYS A 82 -12.47 -4.63 10.33
N ASP A 83 -11.27 -4.88 10.85
CA ASP A 83 -11.06 -5.73 12.02
C ASP A 83 -11.12 -4.95 13.35
N GLU A 84 -11.03 -5.65 14.47
CA GLU A 84 -11.05 -5.07 15.83
C GLU A 84 -9.90 -4.09 16.10
N LYS A 85 -8.81 -4.17 15.32
CA LYS A 85 -7.61 -3.33 15.45
C LYS A 85 -7.67 -2.11 14.53
N GLY A 86 -8.74 -1.96 13.73
CA GLY A 86 -8.89 -0.87 12.77
C GLY A 86 -8.16 -1.07 11.45
N LEU A 87 -7.73 -2.31 11.16
CA LEU A 87 -7.17 -2.70 9.89
C LEU A 87 -8.30 -3.08 8.94
N TRP A 88 -8.35 -2.38 7.80
CA TRP A 88 -9.27 -2.68 6.72
C TRP A 88 -8.62 -3.66 5.76
N SER A 89 -9.37 -4.67 5.31
CA SER A 89 -8.87 -5.65 4.36
C SER A 89 -9.92 -6.11 3.36
N ILE A 90 -9.45 -6.53 2.19
CA ILE A 90 -10.24 -7.24 1.19
C ILE A 90 -9.34 -8.20 0.43
N THR A 91 -9.85 -9.39 0.18
CA THR A 91 -9.20 -10.40 -0.67
C THR A 91 -10.02 -10.54 -1.94
N LEU A 92 -9.37 -10.37 -3.08
CA LEU A 92 -9.96 -10.49 -4.41
C LEU A 92 -9.25 -11.60 -5.19
N PRO A 93 -9.93 -12.25 -6.14
CA PRO A 93 -9.27 -13.13 -7.11
C PRO A 93 -8.14 -12.37 -7.81
N LEU A 94 -7.03 -13.06 -8.08
CA LEU A 94 -5.89 -12.46 -8.75
C LEU A 94 -6.32 -12.08 -10.18
N PRO A 95 -6.21 -10.80 -10.56
CA PRO A 95 -6.50 -10.39 -11.93
C PRO A 95 -5.43 -10.89 -12.90
N GLU A 96 -5.70 -10.78 -14.20
CA GLU A 96 -4.75 -11.15 -15.25
C GLU A 96 -3.39 -10.46 -15.04
N PRO A 97 -2.25 -11.07 -15.37
CA PRO A 97 -0.94 -10.46 -15.17
C PRO A 97 -0.76 -9.13 -15.94
N GLU A 98 -0.94 -8.01 -15.23
CA GLU A 98 -0.79 -6.64 -15.74
C GLU A 98 -0.33 -5.70 -14.60
N LEU A 99 -0.02 -4.44 -14.95
CA LEU A 99 0.19 -3.36 -14.00
C LEU A 99 -1.15 -2.69 -13.66
N TYR A 100 -1.68 -2.94 -12.47
CA TYR A 100 -2.91 -2.30 -12.00
C TYR A 100 -2.62 -1.08 -11.13
N THR A 101 -3.26 0.03 -11.48
CA THR A 101 -3.36 1.19 -10.58
C THR A 101 -4.59 1.06 -9.70
N TYR A 102 -4.44 1.43 -8.43
CA TYR A 102 -5.54 1.41 -7.48
C TYR A 102 -5.43 2.52 -6.45
N SER A 103 -6.55 2.82 -5.81
CA SER A 103 -6.66 3.77 -4.72
C SER A 103 -7.70 3.30 -3.72
N PHE A 104 -7.55 3.71 -2.46
CA PHE A 104 -8.57 3.56 -1.45
C PHE A 104 -9.48 4.79 -1.45
N ILE A 105 -10.74 4.60 -1.10
CA ILE A 105 -11.69 5.67 -0.80
C ILE A 105 -12.01 5.54 0.67
N VAL A 106 -11.44 6.42 1.49
CA VAL A 106 -11.63 6.48 2.95
C VAL A 106 -12.60 7.61 3.24
N ASP A 107 -13.79 7.29 3.74
CA ASP A 107 -14.85 8.26 4.07
C ASP A 107 -15.17 9.24 2.92
N GLY A 108 -15.11 8.73 1.68
CA GLY A 108 -15.36 9.49 0.45
C GLY A 108 -14.14 10.20 -0.13
N VAL A 109 -12.98 10.17 0.53
CA VAL A 109 -11.73 10.78 0.04
C VAL A 109 -10.84 9.72 -0.60
N SER A 110 -10.31 10.00 -1.78
CA SER A 110 -9.35 9.14 -2.46
C SER A 110 -7.98 9.23 -1.79
N VAL A 111 -7.41 8.09 -1.40
CA VAL A 111 -6.15 7.95 -0.68
C VAL A 111 -5.30 6.88 -1.36
N PHE A 112 -4.02 7.16 -1.56
CA PHE A 112 -3.06 6.16 -2.06
C PHE A 112 -2.68 5.17 -0.97
N ASP A 113 -2.29 3.96 -1.34
CA ASP A 113 -1.85 2.97 -0.36
C ASP A 113 -0.53 3.39 0.31
N PRO A 114 -0.53 3.71 1.62
CA PRO A 114 0.68 4.13 2.32
C PRO A 114 1.69 2.99 2.51
N ALA A 115 1.25 1.73 2.44
CA ALA A 115 2.11 0.55 2.53
C ALA A 115 2.76 0.20 1.17
N ASN A 116 2.31 0.84 0.09
CA ASN A 116 2.85 0.65 -1.24
C ASN A 116 3.43 1.95 -1.80
N ILE A 117 4.75 2.15 -1.59
CA ILE A 117 5.48 3.34 -2.03
C ILE A 117 5.32 3.60 -3.54
N LEU A 118 5.09 2.57 -4.35
CA LEU A 118 4.95 2.69 -5.80
C LEU A 118 3.52 3.01 -6.28
N CYS A 119 2.52 2.96 -5.39
CA CYS A 119 1.10 3.19 -5.72
C CYS A 119 0.58 2.33 -6.89
N ASN A 120 1.20 1.18 -7.16
CA ASN A 120 0.83 0.24 -8.22
C ASN A 120 0.88 -1.21 -7.73
N ALA A 121 0.04 -2.08 -8.28
CA ALA A 121 0.11 -3.52 -8.06
C ALA A 121 0.67 -4.16 -9.34
N THR A 122 1.91 -4.68 -9.27
CA THR A 122 2.49 -5.47 -10.37
C THR A 122 2.17 -6.94 -10.14
N VAL A 123 1.33 -7.54 -10.98
CA VAL A 123 1.10 -8.99 -10.94
C VAL A 123 2.20 -9.67 -11.77
N PRO A 124 3.10 -10.47 -11.16
CA PRO A 124 4.18 -11.12 -11.89
C PRO A 124 3.64 -12.20 -12.83
N THR A 125 4.20 -12.31 -14.05
CA THR A 125 3.98 -13.45 -14.93
C THR A 125 4.61 -14.69 -14.30
N ILE A 126 3.84 -15.78 -14.20
CA ILE A 126 4.32 -17.09 -13.70
C ILE A 126 5.17 -17.77 -14.77
#